data_AF-A0AAD8G083-F1
#
_entry.id   AF-A0AAD8G083-F1
#
_cell.length_a   1.000
_cell.length_b   1.000
_cell.length_c   1.000
_cell.angle_alpha   90.00
_cell.angle_beta   90.00
_cell.angle_gamma   90.00
#
_symmetry.space_group_name_H-M   'P 1'
#
loop_
_entity.id
_entity.type
_entity.pdbx_description
1 polymer ?
#
loop_
_entity_poly.entity_id
_entity_poly.type
_entity_poly.pdbx_seq_one_letter_code
_entity_poly.pdbx_strand_id
1 'polypeptide(L)'
;MQPDRSKALEVEAPVRDATQRSPRDLRALRKLGVTEDDDVRFMLLGSSLWKISSPRWQKRRELRLQEDGMTVWCETHKRAKRAPSQQTCE
;
A
#
# COMPACT_ATOMS: atom_id res chain seq x y z
N MET A 1 15.09 -25.24 -35.34
CA MET A 1 14.50 -25.76 -34.08
C MET A 1 15.11 -25.00 -32.92
N GLN A 2 14.30 -24.27 -32.17
CA GLN A 2 14.62 -23.70 -30.86
C GLN A 2 13.33 -23.93 -30.03
N PRO A 3 13.45 -24.43 -28.79
CA PRO A 3 12.29 -24.89 -28.03
C PRO A 3 11.47 -23.73 -27.47
N ASP A 4 10.18 -24.02 -27.33
CA ASP A 4 9.12 -23.23 -26.71
C ASP A 4 9.29 -23.15 -25.18
N ARG A 5 8.63 -22.15 -24.58
CA ARG A 5 8.13 -22.10 -23.20
C ARG A 5 9.09 -22.49 -22.07
N SER A 6 9.36 -21.51 -21.21
CA SER A 6 9.06 -21.54 -19.75
C SER A 6 10.18 -20.87 -18.96
N LYS A 7 9.82 -19.79 -18.26
CA LYS A 7 9.99 -19.65 -16.80
C LYS A 7 9.35 -18.33 -16.40
N ALA A 8 8.14 -18.44 -15.85
CA ALA A 8 7.60 -17.40 -14.99
C ALA A 8 8.61 -17.17 -13.88
N LEU A 9 9.25 -16.00 -13.86
CA LEU A 9 9.95 -15.55 -12.67
C LEU A 9 8.85 -15.04 -11.75
N GLU A 10 8.45 -15.91 -10.82
CA GLU A 10 7.69 -15.54 -9.63
C GLU A 10 8.42 -14.37 -8.98
N VAL A 11 7.84 -13.17 -9.11
CA VAL A 11 8.22 -12.05 -8.26
C VAL A 11 7.42 -12.26 -6.98
N GLU A 12 7.94 -13.14 -6.13
CA GLU A 12 7.60 -13.23 -4.72
C GLU A 12 7.83 -11.82 -4.13
N ALA A 13 6.74 -11.06 -4.02
CA ALA A 13 6.75 -9.81 -3.29
C ALA A 13 7.11 -10.14 -1.83
N PRO A 14 7.98 -9.37 -1.18
CA PRO A 14 8.36 -9.67 0.19
C PRO A 14 7.10 -9.61 1.05
N VAL A 15 6.68 -10.77 1.58
CA VAL A 15 5.64 -10.86 2.60
C VAL A 15 6.14 -10.05 3.79
N ARG A 16 5.65 -8.81 3.91
CA ARG A 16 5.99 -7.93 5.02
C ARG A 16 5.34 -8.54 6.25
N ASP A 17 6.18 -8.93 7.20
CA ASP A 17 5.82 -9.61 8.43
C ASP A 17 4.63 -8.91 9.12
N ALA A 18 3.47 -9.57 9.14
CA ALA A 18 2.21 -9.05 9.69
C ALA A 18 2.20 -9.04 11.23
N THR A 19 3.35 -9.26 11.87
CA THR A 19 3.45 -9.83 13.21
C THR A 19 3.61 -8.79 14.33
N GLN A 20 3.34 -7.50 14.06
CA GLN A 20 3.24 -6.47 15.11
C GLN A 20 2.06 -5.52 14.91
N ARG A 21 0.86 -6.05 14.66
CA ARG A 21 -0.36 -5.22 14.61
C ARG A 21 -0.89 -5.03 16.03
N SER A 22 -0.92 -3.79 16.49
CA SER A 22 -1.44 -3.48 17.83
C SER A 22 -2.95 -3.76 17.86
N PRO A 23 -3.46 -4.48 18.88
CA PRO A 23 -4.89 -4.71 19.02
C PRO A 23 -5.68 -3.40 19.12
N ARG A 24 -5.07 -2.28 19.52
CA ARG A 24 -5.79 -1.00 19.63
C ARG A 24 -6.13 -0.40 18.27
N ASP A 25 -5.36 -0.74 17.25
CA ASP A 25 -5.32 0.04 16.02
C ASP A 25 -6.53 -0.36 15.14
N LEU A 26 -6.91 -1.64 15.13
CA LEU A 26 -8.09 -2.19 14.42
C LEU A 26 -9.45 -1.93 15.12
N ARG A 27 -9.54 -0.97 16.06
CA ARG A 27 -10.77 -0.76 16.86
C ARG A 27 -11.99 -0.43 15.99
N ALA A 28 -11.81 0.37 14.94
CA ALA A 28 -12.92 0.76 14.07
C ALA A 28 -13.45 -0.43 13.26
N LEU A 29 -12.54 -1.23 12.69
CA LEU A 29 -12.89 -2.43 11.92
C LEU A 29 -13.62 -3.47 12.79
N ARG A 30 -13.19 -3.63 14.05
CA ARG A 30 -13.91 -4.50 15.01
C ARG A 30 -15.31 -4.00 15.34
N LYS A 31 -15.49 -2.70 15.55
CA LYS A 31 -16.82 -2.11 15.81
C LYS A 31 -17.79 -2.32 14.64
N LEU A 32 -17.26 -2.33 13.42
CA LEU A 32 -18.03 -2.58 12.21
C LEU A 32 -18.20 -4.09 11.91
N GLY A 33 -17.48 -4.96 12.62
CA GLY A 33 -17.55 -6.41 12.44
C GLY A 33 -16.89 -6.93 11.17
N VAL A 34 -15.94 -6.18 10.59
CA VAL A 34 -15.32 -6.49 9.28
C VAL A 34 -13.86 -6.95 9.38
N THR A 35 -13.39 -7.37 10.57
CA THR A 35 -11.98 -7.78 10.72
C THR A 35 -11.64 -9.08 10.00
N GLU A 36 -12.62 -9.99 9.89
CA GLU A 36 -12.43 -11.31 9.28
C GLU A 36 -12.71 -11.32 7.77
N ASP A 37 -13.23 -10.20 7.24
CA ASP A 37 -13.51 -10.01 5.83
C ASP A 37 -12.21 -10.14 5.01
N ASP A 38 -12.22 -11.01 4.00
CA ASP A 38 -11.06 -11.30 3.16
C ASP A 38 -10.56 -10.07 2.41
N ASP A 39 -11.50 -9.22 1.93
CA ASP A 39 -11.15 -8.01 1.21
C ASP A 39 -10.48 -7.00 2.15
N VAL A 40 -10.97 -6.85 3.38
CA VAL A 40 -10.33 -6.00 4.40
C VAL A 40 -8.95 -6.53 4.78
N ARG A 41 -8.78 -7.84 4.97
CA ARG A 41 -7.48 -8.45 5.24
C ARG A 41 -6.50 -8.22 4.09
N PHE A 42 -6.96 -8.35 2.84
CA PHE A 42 -6.17 -8.04 1.65
C PHE A 42 -5.78 -6.55 1.58
N MET A 43 -6.72 -5.65 1.85
CA MET A 43 -6.47 -4.21 1.89
C MET A 43 -5.44 -3.84 2.97
N LEU A 44 -5.46 -4.49 4.14
CA LEU A 44 -4.48 -4.30 5.22
C LEU A 44 -3.08 -4.81 4.88
N LEU A 45 -2.98 -5.89 4.11
CA LEU A 45 -1.70 -6.35 3.55
C LEU A 45 -1.15 -5.31 2.56
N GLY A 46 -2.05 -4.77 1.74
CA GLY A 46 -1.74 -3.86 0.66
C GLY A 46 -1.34 -4.58 -0.62
N SER A 47 -1.45 -3.88 -1.74
CA SER A 47 -1.13 -4.46 -3.05
C SER A 47 -0.63 -3.40 -4.04
N SER A 48 0.06 -3.88 -5.08
CA SER A 48 0.53 -3.05 -6.19
C SER A 48 -0.57 -2.90 -7.24
N LEU A 49 -1.10 -1.69 -7.38
CA LEU A 49 -2.20 -1.36 -8.29
C LEU A 49 -1.74 -0.33 -9.33
N TRP A 50 -2.42 -0.30 -10.48
CA TRP A 50 -2.21 0.74 -11.49
C TRP A 50 -3.06 1.97 -11.18
N LYS A 51 -2.41 3.05 -10.75
CA LYS A 51 -3.04 4.37 -10.67
C LYS A 51 -3.12 4.97 -12.06
N ILE A 52 -4.32 4.99 -12.62
CA ILE A 52 -4.64 5.62 -13.91
C ILE A 52 -5.12 7.04 -13.62
N SER A 53 -4.35 8.03 -14.07
CA SER A 53 -4.76 9.45 -13.98
C SER A 53 -5.09 10.03 -15.35
N SER A 54 -4.54 9.44 -16.42
CA SER A 54 -4.87 9.74 -17.81
C SER A 54 -4.46 8.55 -18.68
N PRO A 55 -4.85 8.49 -19.97
CA PRO A 55 -4.49 7.37 -20.84
C PRO A 55 -2.97 7.11 -20.92
N ARG A 56 -2.16 8.19 -20.90
CA ARG A 56 -0.70 8.11 -20.94
C ARG A 56 -0.04 8.13 -19.55
N TRP A 57 -0.76 8.55 -18.52
CA TRP A 57 -0.26 8.56 -17.14
C TRP A 57 -0.91 7.44 -16.37
N GLN A 58 -0.24 6.29 -16.41
CA GLN A 58 -0.56 5.11 -15.61
C GLN A 58 0.71 4.75 -14.86
N LYS A 59 0.60 4.56 -13.54
CA LYS A 59 1.75 4.24 -12.70
C LYS A 59 1.39 3.15 -11.71
N ARG A 60 2.25 2.14 -11.56
CA ARG A 60 2.16 1.18 -10.45
C ARG A 60 2.39 1.90 -9.13
N ARG A 61 1.54 1.64 -8.14
CA ARG A 61 1.62 2.19 -6.78
C ARG A 61 1.23 1.12 -5.80
N GLU A 62 1.93 1.06 -4.68
CA GLU A 62 1.43 0.34 -3.52
C GLU A 62 0.34 1.15 -2.82
N LEU A 63 -0.81 0.52 -2.58
CA LEU A 63 -1.88 1.05 -1.73
C LEU A 63 -2.14 0.07 -0.60
N ARG A 64 -2.37 0.60 0.60
CA ARG A 64 -2.61 -0.20 1.80
C ARG A 64 -3.52 0.52 2.78
N LEU A 65 -4.53 -0.18 3.27
CA LEU A 65 -5.36 0.28 4.38
C LEU A 65 -4.53 0.30 5.65
N GLN A 66 -4.57 1.42 6.37
CA GLN A 66 -3.92 1.52 7.67
C GLN A 66 -4.76 0.84 8.75
N GLU A 67 -4.11 0.52 9.86
CA GLU A 67 -4.73 -0.25 10.94
C GLU A 67 -5.92 0.48 11.58
N ASP A 68 -5.96 1.82 11.51
CA ASP A 68 -7.10 2.63 11.95
C ASP A 68 -8.42 2.30 11.23
N GLY A 69 -8.36 1.58 10.10
CA GLY A 69 -9.50 1.21 9.28
C GLY A 69 -10.15 2.39 8.55
N MET A 70 -9.48 3.54 8.51
CA MET A 70 -10.04 4.80 8.01
C MET A 70 -9.15 5.46 6.98
N THR A 71 -7.83 5.28 7.08
CA THR A 71 -6.87 5.93 6.19
C THR A 71 -6.16 4.92 5.30
N VAL A 72 -5.83 5.33 4.08
CA VAL A 72 -5.10 4.51 3.11
C VAL A 72 -3.75 5.14 2.85
N TRP A 73 -2.69 4.39 3.13
CA TRP A 73 -1.35 4.75 2.71
C TRP A 73 -1.22 4.54 1.20
N CYS A 74 -0.75 5.58 0.50
CA CYS A 74 -0.53 5.55 -0.94
C CYS A 74 0.93 5.86 -1.24
N GLU A 75 1.59 4.99 -1.98
CA GLU A 75 2.92 5.27 -2.50
C GLU A 75 2.88 6.52 -3.40
N THR A 76 3.88 7.39 -3.25
CA THR A 76 4.01 8.60 -4.06
C THR A 76 5.44 8.72 -4.57
N HIS A 77 5.58 9.02 -5.86
CA HIS A 77 6.88 9.34 -6.48
C HIS A 77 7.11 10.85 -6.55
N LYS A 78 6.28 11.65 -5.87
CA LYS A 78 6.52 13.08 -5.74
C LYS A 78 7.84 13.24 -4.98
N ARG A 79 8.81 13.93 -5.56
CA ARG A 79 10.00 14.35 -4.81
C ARG A 79 9.50 15.17 -3.63
N ALA A 80 9.87 14.77 -2.42
CA ALA A 80 9.56 15.56 -1.23
C ALA A 80 10.10 16.97 -1.46
N LYS A 81 9.22 17.97 -1.49
CA LYS A 81 9.66 19.36 -1.49
C LYS A 81 10.32 19.54 -0.12
N ARG A 82 11.63 19.83 -0.09
CA ARG A 82 12.29 20.26 1.15
C ARG A 82 11.44 21.40 1.72
N ALA A 83 11.08 21.31 3.00
CA ALA A 83 10.39 22.40 3.67
C ALA A 83 11.27 23.67 3.52
N PRO A 84 10.70 24.85 3.23
CA PRO A 84 11.47 26.08 3.36
C PRO A 84 11.99 26.14 4.80
N SER A 85 13.30 26.38 4.95
CA SER A 85 13.93 26.61 6.26
C SER A 85 13.11 27.67 7.00
N GLN A 86 12.72 27.38 8.24
CA GLN A 86 12.06 28.35 9.10
C GLN A 86 12.93 29.61 9.14
N GLN A 87 12.44 30.70 8.55
CA GLN A 87 13.02 32.01 8.80
C GLN A 87 12.58 32.37 10.22
N THR A 88 13.51 32.27 11.16
CA THR A 88 13.35 32.88 12.48
C THR A 88 13.48 34.39 12.28
N CYS A 89 12.37 35.11 12.42
CA CYS A 89 12.43 36.55 12.65
C CYS A 89 12.77 36.74 14.13
N GLU A 90 13.93 37.34 14.39
CA GLU A 90 14.24 37.96 15.69
C GLU A 90 13.40 39.24 15.89
#